data_AF-A0AAU6XEY6-F1
#
_entry.id   AF-A0AAU6XEY6-F1
#
_cell.length_a   1.000
_cell.length_b   1.000
_cell.length_c   1.000
_cell.angle_alpha   90.00
_cell.angle_beta   90.00
_cell.angle_gamma   90.00
#
_symmetry.space_group_name_H-M   'P 1'
#
loop_
_entity.id
_entity.type
_entity.pdbx_description
1 polymer ?
#
loop_
_entity_poly.entity_id
_entity_poly.type
_entity_poly.pdbx_seq_one_letter_code
_entity_poly.pdbx_strand_id
1 'polypeptide(L)'
;MTDDVAHELAQVNIARLKAPLDSPQLKDFVDALDPVNASADTADGFVWRLKSEGGDATDIPVFGDSWLIVNLTVWRDANALTAFMYQGRHREMLARRREWFERLAEAVTTLWWVPAGHRPTVAEAESRLLHLRTHGPTPYAFTLRTSYPAGASAPVPGVVPEEGLGCSL
;
A
#
# COMPACT_ATOMS: atom_id res chain seq x y z
N MET A 1 5.70 14.89 -26.06
CA MET A 1 5.07 15.76 -25.06
C MET A 1 4.45 14.82 -24.05
N THR A 2 5.16 14.56 -22.95
CA THR A 2 4.56 13.85 -21.82
C THR A 2 3.60 14.84 -21.18
N ASP A 3 2.30 14.56 -21.20
CA ASP A 3 1.37 15.25 -20.32
C ASP A 3 1.94 15.15 -18.90
N ASP A 4 2.27 16.30 -18.32
CA ASP A 4 2.71 16.37 -16.94
C ASP A 4 1.54 15.86 -16.10
N VAL A 5 1.68 14.68 -15.51
CA VAL A 5 0.60 14.10 -14.73
C VAL A 5 0.42 15.01 -13.52
N ALA A 6 -0.69 15.75 -13.44
CA ALA A 6 -0.90 16.71 -12.35
C ALA A 6 -1.01 16.04 -10.96
N HIS A 7 -1.33 14.74 -10.93
CA HIS A 7 -1.54 13.97 -9.72
C HIS A 7 -0.91 12.58 -9.81
N GLU A 8 -0.40 12.09 -8.69
CA GLU A 8 0.09 10.73 -8.50
C GLU A 8 -0.82 10.01 -7.49
N LEU A 9 -0.83 8.68 -7.53
CA LEU A 9 -1.61 7.85 -6.63
C LEU A 9 -0.74 7.37 -5.46
N ALA A 10 -1.06 7.85 -4.26
CA ALA A 10 -0.49 7.31 -3.03
C ALA A 10 -1.27 6.08 -2.57
N GLN A 11 -0.56 5.12 -1.99
CA GLN A 11 -1.12 3.92 -1.40
C GLN A 11 -0.38 3.59 -0.11
N VAL A 12 -1.13 3.31 0.96
CA VAL A 12 -0.60 2.74 2.20
C VAL A 12 -1.15 1.36 2.42
N ASN A 13 -0.33 0.46 2.95
CA ASN A 13 -0.73 -0.79 3.56
C ASN A 13 -0.08 -0.89 4.94
N ILE A 14 -0.86 -1.30 5.94
CA ILE A 14 -0.33 -1.67 7.26
C ILE A 14 -0.54 -3.15 7.52
N ALA A 15 0.38 -3.77 8.24
CA ALA A 15 0.25 -5.18 8.59
C ALA A 15 0.72 -5.41 10.02
N ARG A 16 -0.06 -6.16 10.80
CA ARG A 16 0.31 -6.55 12.16
C ARG A 16 1.11 -7.85 12.14
N LEU A 17 2.31 -7.80 12.69
CA LEU A 17 3.22 -8.94 12.79
C LEU A 17 2.68 -10.01 13.74
N LYS A 18 2.87 -11.28 13.40
CA LYS A 18 2.58 -12.43 14.28
C LYS A 18 3.70 -12.75 15.27
N ALA A 19 4.92 -12.30 14.98
CA ALA A 19 6.12 -12.55 15.76
C ALA A 19 7.12 -11.39 15.55
N PRO A 20 8.22 -11.31 16.32
CA PRO A 20 9.28 -10.33 16.07
C PRO A 20 9.92 -10.49 14.68
N LEU A 21 10.35 -9.39 14.05
CA LEU A 21 10.93 -9.40 12.70
C LEU A 21 12.17 -10.30 12.56
N ASP A 22 12.97 -10.43 13.62
CA ASP A 22 14.16 -11.27 13.68
C ASP A 22 13.85 -12.76 13.96
N SER A 23 12.57 -13.12 14.11
CA SER A 23 12.17 -14.49 14.37
C SER A 23 12.31 -15.41 13.14
N PRO A 24 12.60 -16.71 13.33
CA PRO A 24 12.65 -17.67 12.23
C PRO A 24 11.34 -17.75 11.42
N GLN A 25 10.19 -17.46 12.05
CA GLN A 25 8.89 -17.47 11.41
C GLN A 25 8.76 -16.39 10.33
N LEU A 26 9.39 -15.23 10.53
CA LEU A 26 9.31 -14.07 9.64
C LEU A 26 10.49 -13.97 8.68
N LYS A 27 11.46 -14.88 8.78
CA LYS A 27 12.66 -14.90 7.96
C LYS A 27 12.35 -14.83 6.45
N ASP A 28 11.42 -15.66 5.97
CA ASP A 28 11.02 -15.67 4.56
C ASP A 28 10.47 -14.32 4.08
N PHE A 29 9.74 -13.62 4.96
CA PHE A 29 9.20 -12.30 4.67
C PHE A 29 10.32 -11.26 4.61
N VAL A 30 11.21 -11.24 5.61
CA VAL A 30 12.36 -10.32 5.67
C VAL A 30 13.30 -10.52 4.48
N ASP A 31 13.66 -11.77 4.17
CA ASP A 31 14.50 -12.11 3.02
C ASP A 31 13.87 -11.67 1.67
N ALA A 32 12.54 -11.53 1.62
CA ALA A 32 11.81 -11.13 0.43
C ALA A 32 11.66 -9.60 0.28
N LEU A 33 11.90 -8.81 1.34
CA LEU A 33 11.72 -7.34 1.33
C LEU A 33 12.55 -6.69 0.23
N ASP A 34 13.87 -6.91 0.23
CA ASP A 34 14.78 -6.29 -0.74
C ASP A 34 14.44 -6.66 -2.19
N PRO A 35 14.25 -7.94 -2.55
CA PRO A 35 13.84 -8.32 -3.91
C PRO A 35 12.49 -7.72 -4.35
N VAL A 36 11.49 -7.66 -3.47
CA VAL A 36 10.18 -7.07 -3.77
C VAL A 36 10.31 -5.55 -3.95
N ASN A 37 11.06 -4.89 -3.07
CA ASN A 37 11.35 -3.47 -3.15
C ASN A 37 12.09 -3.12 -4.45
N ALA A 38 13.09 -3.90 -4.85
CA ALA A 38 13.81 -3.70 -6.10
C ALA A 38 12.91 -3.93 -7.33
N SER A 39 11.98 -4.87 -7.25
CA SER A 39 10.98 -5.11 -8.30
C SER A 39 10.03 -3.91 -8.44
N ALA A 40 9.61 -3.31 -7.31
CA ALA A 40 8.81 -2.08 -7.32
C ALA A 40 9.62 -0.90 -7.91
N ASP A 41 10.86 -0.72 -7.47
CA ASP A 41 11.75 0.37 -7.89
C ASP A 41 12.02 0.38 -9.43
N THR A 42 11.74 -0.73 -10.12
CA THR A 42 11.90 -0.90 -11.58
C THR A 42 10.58 -1.08 -12.35
N ALA A 43 9.44 -1.07 -11.65
CA ALA A 43 8.13 -1.26 -12.26
C ALA A 43 7.68 -0.02 -13.06
N ASP A 44 7.00 -0.23 -14.19
CA ASP A 44 6.42 0.88 -14.95
C ASP A 44 5.39 1.63 -14.10
N GLY A 45 5.52 2.96 -14.06
CA GLY A 45 4.66 3.84 -13.29
C GLY A 45 4.92 3.84 -11.78
N PHE A 46 5.95 3.14 -11.27
CA PHE A 46 6.39 3.37 -9.89
C PHE A 46 7.08 4.73 -9.78
N VAL A 47 6.75 5.50 -8.73
CA VAL A 47 7.27 6.85 -8.52
C VAL A 47 8.14 6.92 -7.27
N TRP A 48 7.65 6.39 -6.15
CA TRP A 48 8.34 6.50 -4.87
C TRP A 48 7.83 5.47 -3.85
N ARG A 49 8.67 5.16 -2.86
CA ARG A 49 8.28 4.47 -1.63
C ARG A 49 8.96 5.08 -0.41
N LEU A 50 8.30 4.99 0.73
CA LEU A 50 8.88 5.29 2.02
C LEU A 50 10.03 4.31 2.31
N LYS A 51 11.16 4.85 2.75
CA LYS A 51 12.34 4.11 3.20
C LYS A 51 12.83 4.74 4.51
N SER A 52 13.22 3.92 5.48
CA SER A 52 14.04 4.37 6.61
C SER A 52 15.51 4.50 6.17
N GLU A 53 16.39 4.87 7.10
CA GLU A 53 17.84 4.82 6.89
C GLU A 53 18.34 3.40 6.52
N GLY A 54 17.62 2.35 6.94
CA GLY A 54 17.92 0.95 6.62
C GLY A 54 17.47 0.49 5.21
N GLY A 55 16.79 1.35 4.44
CA GLY A 55 16.40 1.05 3.05
C GLY A 55 14.97 0.52 2.85
N ASP A 56 14.26 0.17 3.93
CA ASP A 56 12.82 -0.14 3.94
C ASP A 56 12.10 0.56 5.11
N ALA A 57 10.77 0.50 5.15
CA ALA A 57 9.95 1.21 6.12
C ALA A 57 9.51 0.36 7.34
N THR A 58 10.06 -0.85 7.52
CA THR A 58 9.60 -1.78 8.57
C THR A 58 9.86 -1.28 9.99
N ASP A 59 10.90 -0.46 10.19
CA ASP A 59 11.24 0.14 11.48
C ASP A 59 10.53 1.48 11.77
N ILE A 60 9.68 1.96 10.85
CA ILE A 60 8.96 3.22 11.02
C ILE A 60 7.63 2.95 11.73
N PRO A 61 7.41 3.46 12.96
CA PRO A 61 6.19 3.19 13.69
C PRO A 61 4.98 3.85 13.01
N VAL A 62 3.85 3.14 12.99
CA VAL A 62 2.55 3.63 12.53
C VAL A 62 1.52 3.43 13.64
N PHE A 63 0.70 4.45 13.89
CA PHE A 63 -0.18 4.58 15.06
C PHE A 63 0.54 4.42 16.41
N GLY A 64 1.86 4.64 16.44
CA GLY A 64 2.69 4.41 17.62
C GLY A 64 2.82 2.93 18.02
N ASP A 65 2.47 1.98 17.14
CA ASP A 65 2.57 0.55 17.40
C ASP A 65 3.74 -0.07 16.63
N SER A 66 4.74 -0.60 17.35
CA SER A 66 5.92 -1.26 16.78
C SER A 66 5.62 -2.64 16.20
N TRP A 67 4.44 -3.20 16.43
CA TRP A 67 3.99 -4.46 15.82
C TRP A 67 3.31 -4.24 14.46
N LEU A 68 3.05 -2.99 14.11
CA LEU A 68 2.53 -2.62 12.80
C LEU A 68 3.68 -2.22 11.88
N ILE A 69 3.75 -2.88 10.74
CA ILE A 69 4.60 -2.49 9.63
C ILE A 69 3.79 -1.59 8.70
N VAL A 70 4.42 -0.52 8.23
CA VAL A 70 3.87 0.35 7.18
C VAL A 70 4.60 0.13 5.85
N ASN A 71 3.84 0.03 4.78
CA ASN A 71 4.32 0.19 3.42
C ASN A 71 3.57 1.37 2.80
N LEU A 72 4.31 2.37 2.35
CA LEU A 72 3.75 3.59 1.77
C LEU A 72 4.44 3.86 0.43
N THR A 73 3.66 3.91 -0.63
CA THR A 73 4.14 4.02 -2.01
C THR A 73 3.37 5.09 -2.78
N VAL A 74 3.99 5.59 -3.85
CA VAL A 74 3.39 6.51 -4.81
C VAL A 74 3.62 5.95 -6.21
N TRP A 75 2.56 5.99 -7.01
CA TRP A 75 2.48 5.46 -8.37
C TRP A 75 1.93 6.52 -9.32
N ARG A 76 2.17 6.37 -10.62
CA ARG A 76 1.59 7.21 -11.66
C ARG A 76 0.06 7.17 -11.62
N ASP A 77 -0.49 5.97 -11.48
CA ASP A 77 -1.94 5.73 -11.52
C ASP A 77 -2.32 4.36 -10.92
N ALA A 78 -3.62 4.10 -10.84
CA ALA A 78 -4.16 2.85 -10.28
C ALA A 78 -3.86 1.62 -11.14
N ASN A 79 -3.68 1.79 -12.46
CA ASN A 79 -3.37 0.67 -13.36
C ASN A 79 -1.92 0.21 -13.14
N ALA A 80 -0.98 1.14 -12.97
CA ALA A 80 0.42 0.83 -12.65
C ALA A 80 0.54 0.04 -11.34
N LEU A 81 -0.12 0.53 -10.28
CA LEU A 81 -0.19 -0.19 -9.00
C LEU A 81 -0.81 -1.59 -9.16
N THR A 82 -1.92 -1.69 -9.88
CA THR A 82 -2.62 -2.97 -10.12
C THR A 82 -1.75 -3.95 -10.90
N ALA A 83 -1.06 -3.49 -11.94
CA ALA A 83 -0.14 -4.31 -12.70
C ALA A 83 0.97 -4.88 -11.80
N PHE A 84 1.55 -4.07 -10.93
CA PHE A 84 2.58 -4.52 -9.99
C PHE A 84 2.04 -5.56 -8.98
N MET A 85 0.86 -5.32 -8.39
CA MET A 85 0.32 -6.20 -7.34
C MET A 85 0.14 -7.65 -7.79
N TYR A 86 -0.22 -7.86 -9.06
CA TYR A 86 -0.54 -9.17 -9.63
C TYR A 86 0.63 -9.84 -10.36
N GLN A 87 1.83 -9.27 -10.32
CA GLN A 87 3.02 -9.79 -10.99
C GLN A 87 4.06 -10.36 -10.03
N GLY A 88 4.79 -11.37 -10.51
CA GLY A 88 6.01 -11.90 -9.92
C GLY A 88 5.93 -12.23 -8.42
N ARG A 89 7.02 -11.90 -7.71
CA ARG A 89 7.23 -12.21 -6.29
C ARG A 89 6.24 -11.52 -5.34
N HIS A 90 5.72 -10.35 -5.73
CA HIS A 90 4.74 -9.64 -4.91
C HIS A 90 3.44 -10.46 -4.77
N ARG A 91 2.98 -11.10 -5.86
CA ARG A 91 1.83 -12.01 -5.83
C ARG A 91 2.05 -13.20 -4.89
N GLU A 92 3.24 -13.79 -4.90
CA GLU A 92 3.59 -14.91 -4.02
C GLU A 92 3.55 -14.52 -2.54
N MET A 93 4.11 -13.35 -2.21
CA MET A 93 4.05 -12.78 -0.85
C MET A 93 2.61 -12.49 -0.43
N LEU A 94 1.80 -11.92 -1.32
CA LEU A 94 0.38 -11.69 -1.03
C LEU A 94 -0.36 -13.00 -0.74
N ALA A 95 -0.07 -14.09 -1.45
CA ALA A 95 -0.71 -15.39 -1.22
C ALA A 95 -0.36 -15.98 0.16
N ARG A 96 0.89 -15.80 0.58
CA ARG A 96 1.44 -16.32 1.85
C ARG A 96 1.33 -15.36 3.03
N ARG A 97 0.81 -14.14 2.85
CA ARG A 97 0.74 -13.08 3.87
C ARG A 97 0.20 -13.52 5.24
N ARG A 98 -0.68 -14.52 5.28
CA ARG A 98 -1.26 -15.06 6.53
C ARG A 98 -0.27 -15.89 7.35
N GLU A 99 0.89 -16.26 6.81
CA GLU A 99 1.98 -16.90 7.57
C GLU A 99 2.64 -15.91 8.53
N TRP A 100 2.76 -14.64 8.12
CA TRP A 100 3.53 -13.62 8.83
C TRP A 100 2.66 -12.56 9.52
N PHE A 101 1.46 -12.29 8.99
CA PHE A 101 0.60 -11.22 9.48
C PHE A 101 -0.72 -11.70 10.07
N GLU A 102 -1.16 -11.03 11.12
CA GLU A 102 -2.49 -11.19 11.69
C GLU A 102 -3.57 -10.67 10.73
N ARG A 103 -4.77 -11.25 10.83
CA ARG A 103 -5.93 -10.70 10.14
C ARG A 103 -6.55 -9.61 11.01
N LEU A 104 -6.37 -8.36 10.60
CA LEU A 104 -7.11 -7.24 11.17
C LEU A 104 -8.53 -7.18 10.58
N ALA A 105 -9.52 -6.88 11.42
CA ALA A 105 -10.91 -6.73 10.99
C ALA A 105 -11.15 -5.36 10.30
N GLU A 106 -10.36 -4.36 10.67
CA GLU A 106 -10.43 -3.01 10.13
C GLU A 106 -9.71 -2.88 8.78
N ALA A 107 -9.96 -1.78 8.07
CA ALA A 107 -9.24 -1.47 6.84
C ALA A 107 -7.74 -1.30 7.12
N VAL A 108 -6.91 -2.03 6.37
CA VAL A 108 -5.45 -2.00 6.47
C VAL A 108 -4.77 -1.34 5.26
N THR A 109 -5.54 -1.06 4.22
CA THR A 109 -5.04 -0.46 2.98
C THR A 109 -5.94 0.69 2.57
N THR A 110 -5.35 1.80 2.14
CA THR A 110 -6.10 2.90 1.49
C THR A 110 -5.25 3.56 0.40
N LEU A 111 -5.95 4.23 -0.53
CA LEU A 111 -5.38 4.97 -1.64
C LEU A 111 -5.94 6.39 -1.66
N TRP A 112 -5.16 7.34 -2.15
CA TRP A 112 -5.59 8.72 -2.36
C TRP A 112 -4.72 9.39 -3.42
N TRP A 113 -5.27 10.42 -4.08
CA TRP A 113 -4.51 11.23 -5.02
C TRP A 113 -3.71 12.30 -4.30
N VAL A 114 -2.49 12.53 -4.77
CA VAL A 114 -1.60 13.59 -4.31
C VAL A 114 -1.11 14.40 -5.50
N PRO A 115 -0.79 15.70 -5.33
CA PRO A 115 -0.12 16.45 -6.39
C PRO A 115 1.17 15.75 -6.81
N ALA A 116 1.51 15.78 -8.09
CA ALA A 116 2.75 15.15 -8.55
C ALA A 116 3.98 15.76 -7.84
N GLY A 117 4.90 14.89 -7.44
CA GLY A 117 6.07 15.26 -6.64
C GLY A 117 5.82 15.29 -5.13
N HIS A 118 4.57 15.22 -4.66
CA HIS A 118 4.27 15.10 -3.23
C HIS A 118 4.70 13.73 -2.69
N ARG A 119 5.29 13.71 -1.50
CA ARG A 119 5.75 12.49 -0.82
C ARG A 119 5.04 12.38 0.51
N PRO A 120 4.00 11.53 0.61
CA PRO A 120 3.18 11.47 1.82
C PRO A 120 3.98 11.03 3.03
N THR A 121 3.58 11.53 4.19
CA THR A 121 4.15 11.14 5.48
C THR A 121 3.35 10.01 6.11
N VAL A 122 3.91 9.35 7.13
CA VAL A 122 3.17 8.35 7.93
C VAL A 122 1.95 8.98 8.59
N ALA A 123 2.06 10.19 9.14
CA ALA A 123 0.93 10.91 9.75
C ALA A 123 -0.20 11.20 8.74
N GLU A 124 0.15 11.52 7.49
CA GLU A 124 -0.83 11.63 6.41
C GLU A 124 -1.50 10.27 6.16
N ALA A 125 -0.72 9.20 6.02
CA ALA A 125 -1.25 7.87 5.77
C ALA A 125 -2.17 7.36 6.90
N GLU A 126 -1.82 7.63 8.16
CA GLU A 126 -2.67 7.35 9.33
C GLU A 126 -3.99 8.09 9.25
N SER A 127 -3.96 9.38 8.91
CA SER A 127 -5.16 10.22 8.76
C SER A 127 -6.08 9.68 7.66
N ARG A 128 -5.52 9.25 6.53
CA ARG A 128 -6.26 8.65 5.40
C ARG A 128 -6.91 7.33 5.82
N LEU A 129 -6.15 6.46 6.49
CA LEU A 129 -6.65 5.17 6.92
C LEU A 129 -7.76 5.30 7.97
N LEU A 130 -7.59 6.20 8.94
CA LEU A 130 -8.62 6.50 9.95
C LEU A 130 -9.88 7.08 9.29
N HIS A 131 -9.73 7.96 8.30
CA HIS A 131 -10.85 8.47 7.54
C HIS A 131 -11.61 7.35 6.84
N LEU A 132 -10.91 6.46 6.13
CA LEU A 132 -11.52 5.31 5.44
C LEU A 132 -12.28 4.40 6.42
N ARG A 133 -11.71 4.12 7.59
CA ARG A 133 -12.35 3.30 8.63
C ARG A 133 -13.63 3.94 9.18
N THR A 134 -13.64 5.27 9.29
CA THR A 134 -14.74 6.01 9.92
C THR A 134 -15.87 6.32 8.92
N HIS A 135 -15.53 6.66 7.68
CA HIS A 135 -16.48 7.22 6.70
C HIS A 135 -16.71 6.30 5.50
N GLY A 136 -15.94 5.21 5.36
CA GLY A 136 -15.89 4.44 4.12
C GLY A 136 -15.16 5.19 2.99
N PRO A 137 -15.22 4.67 1.75
CA PRO A 137 -14.48 5.23 0.62
C PRO A 137 -15.01 6.59 0.17
N THR A 138 -14.15 7.61 0.18
CA THR A 138 -14.41 8.97 -0.32
C THR A 138 -13.27 9.43 -1.22
N PRO A 139 -13.39 10.56 -1.97
CA PRO A 139 -12.26 11.13 -2.70
C PRO A 139 -11.04 11.43 -1.82
N TYR A 140 -11.25 11.65 -0.51
CA TYR A 140 -10.17 11.88 0.44
C TYR A 140 -9.39 10.59 0.74
N ALA A 141 -10.04 9.43 0.85
CA ALA A 141 -9.38 8.15 1.07
C ALA A 141 -10.28 7.03 0.57
N PHE A 142 -9.75 6.19 -0.32
CA PHE A 142 -10.54 5.17 -1.02
C PHE A 142 -9.80 3.84 -1.15
N THR A 143 -10.41 2.89 -1.89
CA THR A 143 -9.86 1.55 -2.12
C THR A 143 -9.88 1.24 -3.60
N LEU A 144 -9.14 0.21 -4.04
CA LEU A 144 -9.20 -0.24 -5.44
C LEU A 144 -10.58 -0.76 -5.83
N ARG A 145 -11.45 -1.14 -4.88
CA ARG A 145 -12.81 -1.60 -5.16
C ARG A 145 -13.73 -0.43 -5.49
N THR A 146 -13.57 0.66 -4.74
CA THR A 146 -14.33 1.90 -4.90
C THR A 146 -13.33 3.01 -5.15
N SER A 147 -12.96 3.20 -6.41
CA SER A 147 -11.91 4.14 -6.82
C SER A 147 -12.50 5.49 -7.19
N TYR A 148 -11.68 6.54 -7.16
CA TYR A 148 -12.05 7.86 -7.64
C TYR A 148 -11.00 8.30 -8.67
N PRO A 149 -11.39 8.89 -9.81
CA PRO A 149 -10.42 9.59 -10.67
C PRO A 149 -9.81 10.81 -9.96
N ALA A 150 -8.62 11.24 -10.38
CA ALA A 150 -7.99 12.43 -9.81
C ALA A 150 -8.89 13.67 -9.99
N GLY A 151 -9.16 14.38 -8.89
CA GLY A 151 -10.03 15.56 -8.86
C GLY A 151 -11.54 15.28 -8.95
N ALA A 152 -11.96 14.01 -9.05
CA ALA A 152 -13.38 13.66 -9.12
C ALA A 152 -14.01 13.50 -7.73
N SER A 153 -15.27 13.93 -7.61
CA SER A 153 -16.09 13.70 -6.42
C SER A 153 -16.91 12.42 -6.46
N ALA A 154 -17.10 11.83 -7.65
CA ALA A 154 -17.89 10.62 -7.86
C ALA A 154 -16.99 9.37 -8.01
N PRO A 155 -17.36 8.22 -7.42
CA PRO A 155 -16.59 7.01 -7.54
C PRO A 155 -16.78 6.35 -8.90
N VAL A 156 -15.80 5.54 -9.28
CA VAL A 156 -15.87 4.56 -10.37
C VAL A 156 -15.66 3.16 -9.76
N PRO A 157 -16.34 2.12 -10.28
CA PRO A 157 -15.98 0.75 -9.94
C PRO A 157 -14.51 0.54 -10.30
N GLY A 158 -13.69 0.15 -9.33
CA GLY A 158 -12.31 -0.13 -9.63
C GLY A 158 -12.11 -1.60 -10.06
N VAL A 159 -11.07 -1.84 -10.85
CA VAL A 159 -10.75 -3.15 -11.39
C VAL A 159 -9.94 -3.93 -10.35
N VAL A 160 -10.63 -4.63 -9.47
CA VAL A 160 -10.02 -5.64 -8.59
C VAL A 160 -10.45 -7.02 -9.08
N PRO A 161 -9.52 -7.87 -9.56
CA PRO A 161 -9.79 -9.30 -9.68
C PRO A 161 -10.35 -9.83 -8.35
N GLU A 162 -11.51 -10.49 -8.39
CA GLU A 162 -12.23 -10.97 -7.20
C GLU A 162 -11.40 -11.95 -6.32
N GLU A 163 -10.27 -12.44 -6.82
CA GLU A 163 -9.38 -13.35 -6.10
C GLU A 163 -8.07 -12.66 -5.70
N GLY A 164 -7.93 -12.29 -4.42
CA GLY A 164 -6.59 -12.05 -3.84
C GLY A 164 -6.55 -11.13 -2.63
N LEU A 165 -7.38 -10.09 -2.60
CA LEU A 165 -7.52 -9.23 -1.43
C LEU A 165 -8.66 -9.78 -0.58
N GLY A 166 -8.30 -10.61 0.39
CA GLY A 166 -9.23 -11.22 1.37
C GLY A 166 -9.89 -10.22 2.32
N CYS A 167 -10.29 -9.06 1.79
CA CYS A 167 -11.32 -8.19 2.34
C CYS A 167 -12.68 -8.70 1.85
N SER A 168 -13.13 -9.79 2.47
CA SER A 168 -14.55 -10.04 2.63
C SER A 168 -14.95 -9.34 3.93
N LEU A 169 -15.82 -8.34 3.82
CA LEU A 169 -16.85 -8.15 4.84
C LEU A 169 -17.85 -9.29 4.66
#